data_AF-A0A8J3ZAL0-F1
#
_entry.id   AF-A0A8J3ZAL0-F1
#
_cell.length_a   1.000
_cell.length_b   1.000
_cell.length_c   1.000
_cell.angle_alpha   90.00
_cell.angle_beta   90.00
_cell.angle_gamma   90.00
#
_symmetry.space_group_name_H-M   'P 1'
#
loop_
_entity.id
_entity.type
_entity.pdbx_description
1 polymer ?
#
loop_
_entity_poly.entity_id
_entity_poly.type
_entity_poly.pdbx_seq_one_letter_code
_entity_poly.pdbx_strand_id
1 'polypeptide(L)'
;MIALDVPLAWTPGEQTEVPVTIVYAIITGSGLVVVLGTGLVAWWLNRRARRREAGLLRVPKPRRARRVKAAAAAPAERPDIEGAAIPGPVEVAAAPSVPLPRQPLAFDLDRPSVRRTPDPRWVNEASGEYVQMRAATARAHTVARQARNHSQEASSVLDTAERVYEEARQAHAESLAATPEPVASHGSDADRDVARAALDAYRRGELSAEDLRKVWYGTSGWDTRHDEAERRIREHRAAEIHARQEYHIALARARSARQAEYVAEVAVRALGAETAAAANELASAHDTSRTKRKWLRNRPEPTAAANNGANNGAASNAASNGAASNAASNAASNAASNAASNAASNAASNAAAPATARPGTAGSAATARPGTAGATAV
;
A
#
# COMPACT_ATOMS: atom_id res chain seq x y z
N MET A 1 8.55 -10.71 41.59
CA MET A 1 7.51 -9.83 42.15
C MET A 1 8.25 -8.73 42.90
N ILE A 2 8.65 -7.67 42.21
CA ILE A 2 9.34 -6.50 42.76
C ILE A 2 8.43 -5.33 42.39
N ALA A 3 7.69 -4.82 43.35
CA ALA A 3 6.84 -3.64 43.20
C ALA A 3 7.73 -2.41 43.39
N LEU A 4 7.97 -1.66 42.32
CA LEU A 4 8.56 -0.34 42.38
C LEU A 4 7.41 0.67 42.38
N ASP A 5 7.00 1.08 43.57
CA ASP A 5 6.19 2.28 43.78
C ASP A 5 7.08 3.51 43.63
N VAL A 6 6.95 4.21 42.51
CA VAL A 6 7.55 5.53 42.31
C VAL A 6 6.43 6.56 42.31
N PRO A 7 6.29 7.39 43.35
CA PRO A 7 5.28 8.44 43.39
C PRO A 7 5.71 9.59 42.45
N LEU A 8 5.07 9.67 41.28
CA LEU A 8 5.17 10.83 40.38
C LEU A 8 4.25 11.95 40.89
N ALA A 9 4.74 12.71 41.87
CA ALA A 9 4.19 14.03 42.17
C ALA A 9 4.70 15.01 41.11
N TRP A 10 3.81 15.42 40.19
CA TRP A 10 4.14 16.38 39.13
C TRP A 10 3.84 17.79 39.63
N THR A 11 4.89 18.52 40.04
CA THR A 11 4.83 19.95 40.35
C THR A 11 5.04 20.77 39.07
N PRO A 12 4.06 21.58 38.64
CA PRO A 12 4.20 22.41 37.44
C PRO A 12 5.04 23.64 37.79
N GLY A 13 6.35 23.59 37.51
CA GLY A 13 7.22 24.75 37.73
C GLY A 13 8.72 24.52 37.49
N GLU A 14 9.22 23.29 37.59
CA GLU A 14 10.62 22.99 37.29
C GLU A 14 10.77 22.55 35.82
N GLN A 15 11.37 23.43 35.02
CA GLN A 15 11.98 23.04 33.75
C GLN A 15 13.11 22.06 34.07
N THR A 16 12.78 20.77 34.07
CA THR A 16 13.79 19.73 34.08
C THR A 16 14.47 19.76 32.72
N GLU A 17 15.71 20.25 32.70
CA GLU A 17 16.63 20.02 31.59
C GLU A 17 16.78 18.51 31.45
N VAL A 18 15.95 17.89 30.60
CA VAL A 18 16.13 16.50 30.23
C VAL A 18 17.49 16.45 29.54
N PRO A 19 18.49 15.76 30.12
CA PRO A 19 19.83 15.79 29.57
C PRO A 19 19.75 15.24 28.15
N VAL A 20 20.31 16.00 27.22
CA VAL A 20 20.29 15.73 25.76
C VAL A 20 20.68 14.27 25.45
N THR A 21 21.53 13.67 26.28
CA THR A 21 21.93 12.26 26.23
C THR A 21 20.77 11.27 26.35
N ILE A 22 19.75 11.52 27.18
CA ILE A 22 18.56 10.65 27.31
C ILE A 22 17.71 10.72 26.05
N VAL A 23 17.56 11.91 25.47
CA VAL A 23 16.82 12.09 24.20
C VAL A 23 17.53 11.34 23.07
N TYR A 24 18.86 11.46 22.96
CA TYR A 24 19.63 10.70 21.97
C TYR A 24 19.55 9.18 22.19
N ALA A 25 19.56 8.71 23.43
CA ALA A 25 19.41 7.28 23.75
C ALA A 25 18.04 6.73 23.34
N ILE A 26 16.97 7.50 23.53
CA ILE A 26 15.61 7.10 23.10
C ILE A 26 15.52 7.07 21.57
N ILE A 27 16.08 8.06 20.88
CA ILE A 27 16.07 8.12 19.39
C ILE A 27 16.90 6.98 18.78
N THR A 28 18.09 6.73 19.32
CA THR A 28 18.96 5.63 18.82
C THR A 28 18.40 4.25 19.16
N GLY A 29 17.83 4.08 20.36
CA GLY A 29 17.18 2.83 20.77
C GLY A 29 15.94 2.51 19.94
N SER A 30 15.08 3.49 19.67
CA SER A 30 13.89 3.29 18.82
C SER A 30 14.26 2.98 17.36
N GLY A 31 15.30 3.62 16.82
CA GLY A 31 15.83 3.31 15.49
C GLY A 31 16.30 1.84 15.36
N LEU A 32 17.01 1.33 16.35
CA LEU A 32 17.49 -0.06 16.37
C LEU A 32 16.34 -1.08 16.37
N VAL A 33 15.28 -0.82 17.14
CA VAL A 33 14.10 -1.70 17.21
C VAL A 33 13.37 -1.76 15.86
N VAL A 34 13.26 -0.63 15.16
CA VAL A 34 12.63 -0.58 13.82
C VAL A 34 13.47 -1.36 12.80
N VAL A 35 14.80 -1.20 12.80
CA VAL A 35 15.70 -1.93 11.89
C VAL A 35 15.66 -3.45 12.16
N LEU A 36 15.66 -3.87 13.42
CA LEU A 36 15.55 -5.28 13.77
C LEU A 36 14.17 -5.87 13.42
N GLY A 37 13.09 -5.11 13.65
CA GLY A 37 11.73 -5.50 13.30
C GLY A 37 11.55 -5.70 11.80
N THR A 38 12.02 -4.74 10.99
CA THR A 38 11.95 -4.83 9.53
C THR A 38 12.80 -5.97 8.97
N GLY A 39 14.01 -6.18 9.50
CA GLY A 39 14.86 -7.32 9.14
C GLY A 39 14.22 -8.68 9.45
N LEU A 40 13.57 -8.82 10.61
CA LEU A 40 12.88 -10.05 11.00
C LEU A 40 11.68 -10.36 10.08
N VAL A 41 10.91 -9.34 9.71
CA VAL A 41 9.78 -9.47 8.78
C VAL A 41 10.25 -9.87 7.38
N ALA A 42 11.31 -9.22 6.87
CA ALA A 42 11.90 -9.56 5.58
C ALA A 42 12.44 -10.99 5.56
N TRP A 43 13.13 -11.41 6.63
CA TRP A 43 13.59 -12.80 6.79
C TRP A 43 12.44 -13.79 6.83
N TRP A 44 11.35 -13.49 7.54
CA TRP A 44 10.17 -14.35 7.62
C TRP A 44 9.47 -14.51 6.27
N LEU A 45 9.32 -13.43 5.49
CA LEU A 45 8.74 -13.45 4.15
C LEU A 45 9.60 -14.28 3.17
N ASN A 46 10.92 -14.10 3.20
CA ASN A 46 11.85 -14.89 2.38
C ASN A 46 11.79 -16.39 2.75
N ARG A 47 11.73 -16.70 4.06
CA ARG A 47 11.58 -18.08 4.53
C ARG A 47 10.25 -18.70 4.08
N ARG A 48 9.17 -17.92 4.03
CA ARG A 48 7.85 -18.38 3.55
C ARG A 48 7.85 -18.61 2.03
N ALA A 49 8.53 -17.76 1.25
CA ALA A 49 8.70 -17.94 -0.18
C ALA A 49 9.44 -19.26 -0.51
N ARG A 50 10.57 -19.51 0.16
CA ARG A 50 11.33 -20.77 -0.01
C ARG A 50 10.54 -22.03 0.32
N ARG A 51 9.63 -21.97 1.31
CA ARG A 51 8.74 -23.11 1.63
C ARG A 51 7.72 -23.39 0.53
N ARG A 52 7.29 -22.37 -0.23
CA ARG A 52 6.38 -22.57 -1.37
C ARG A 52 7.10 -23.21 -2.55
N GLU A 53 8.34 -22.80 -2.82
CA GLU A 53 9.19 -23.41 -3.85
C GLU A 53 9.50 -24.89 -3.54
N ALA A 54 9.80 -25.21 -2.27
CA ALA A 54 10.03 -26.59 -1.84
C ALA A 54 8.77 -27.49 -1.97
N GLY A 55 7.57 -26.91 -1.96
CA GLY A 55 6.32 -27.63 -2.19
C GLY A 55 6.07 -27.97 -3.65
N LEU A 56 6.49 -27.10 -4.58
CA LEU A 56 6.26 -27.26 -6.01
C LEU A 56 7.22 -28.27 -6.67
N LEU A 57 8.35 -28.58 -6.04
CA LEU A 57 9.29 -29.61 -6.50
C LEU A 57 8.91 -31.04 -6.07
N ARG A 58 7.82 -31.23 -5.32
CA ARG A 58 7.27 -32.58 -5.10
C ARG A 58 6.51 -33.01 -6.35
N VAL A 59 7.25 -33.51 -7.33
CA VAL A 59 6.70 -34.28 -8.46
C VAL A 59 5.80 -35.37 -7.88
N PRO A 60 4.50 -35.41 -8.23
CA PRO A 60 3.61 -36.46 -7.77
C PRO A 60 4.19 -37.81 -8.22
N LYS A 61 4.54 -38.65 -7.24
CA LYS A 61 5.00 -40.02 -7.49
C LYS A 61 3.96 -40.68 -8.40
N PRO A 62 4.34 -41.18 -9.60
CA PRO A 62 3.39 -41.77 -10.51
C PRO A 62 2.73 -42.97 -9.82
N ARG A 63 1.43 -42.82 -9.50
CA ARG A 63 0.59 -43.94 -9.09
C ARG A 63 0.64 -44.95 -10.22
N ARG A 64 1.16 -46.16 -9.94
CA ARG A 64 1.19 -47.29 -10.87
C ARG A 64 -0.19 -47.44 -11.51
N ALA A 65 -0.32 -47.01 -12.75
CA ALA A 65 -1.52 -47.18 -13.54
C ALA A 65 -1.74 -48.68 -13.74
N ARG A 66 -2.85 -49.16 -13.21
CA ARG A 66 -3.38 -50.50 -13.43
C ARG A 66 -3.60 -50.64 -14.94
N ARG A 67 -2.84 -51.53 -15.59
CA ARG A 67 -3.00 -51.92 -17.00
C ARG A 67 -4.48 -52.23 -17.27
N VAL A 68 -5.16 -51.34 -17.97
CA VAL A 68 -6.40 -51.67 -18.68
C VAL A 68 -6.02 -51.89 -20.13
N LYS A 69 -6.43 -53.06 -20.63
CA LYS A 69 -6.09 -53.61 -21.93
C LYS A 69 -6.78 -52.78 -23.03
N ALA A 70 -6.02 -52.47 -24.07
CA ALA A 70 -6.42 -51.70 -25.23
C ALA A 70 -7.65 -52.28 -25.96
N ALA A 71 -8.49 -51.39 -26.46
CA ALA A 71 -9.33 -51.63 -27.63
C ALA A 71 -9.08 -50.49 -28.62
N ALA A 72 -8.64 -50.86 -29.81
CA ALA A 72 -8.33 -49.98 -30.92
C ALA A 72 -9.61 -49.34 -31.48
N ALA A 73 -9.56 -48.04 -31.78
CA ALA A 73 -10.55 -47.38 -32.63
C ALA A 73 -9.89 -46.22 -33.40
N ALA A 74 -10.23 -46.21 -34.69
CA ALA A 74 -9.84 -45.42 -35.87
C ALA A 74 -9.46 -43.92 -35.72
N PRO A 75 -8.71 -43.38 -36.71
CA PRO A 75 -8.41 -41.95 -36.84
C PRO A 75 -9.60 -41.19 -37.44
N ALA A 76 -10.09 -40.16 -36.74
CA ALA A 76 -11.06 -39.21 -37.25
C ALA A 76 -10.41 -37.83 -37.46
N GLU A 77 -10.57 -37.38 -38.70
CA GLU A 77 -10.48 -36.04 -39.30
C GLU A 77 -10.21 -34.84 -38.39
N ARG A 78 -9.22 -34.03 -38.83
CA ARG A 78 -9.04 -32.63 -38.46
C ARG A 78 -10.16 -31.78 -39.08
N PRO A 79 -10.89 -30.97 -38.33
CA PRO A 79 -11.55 -29.81 -38.88
C PRO A 79 -10.60 -28.61 -38.84
N ASP A 80 -10.54 -27.93 -39.98
CA ASP A 80 -9.98 -26.59 -40.15
C ASP A 80 -10.71 -25.61 -39.21
N ILE A 81 -9.94 -24.86 -38.43
CA ILE A 81 -10.44 -23.72 -37.66
C ILE A 81 -9.90 -22.46 -38.35
N GLU A 82 -10.57 -22.08 -39.44
CA GLU A 82 -10.62 -20.69 -39.88
C GLU A 82 -11.58 -19.93 -38.96
N GLY A 83 -11.15 -18.76 -38.48
CA GLY A 83 -12.02 -17.83 -37.74
C GLY A 83 -11.76 -17.75 -36.24
N ALA A 84 -10.55 -17.31 -35.85
CA ALA A 84 -10.33 -16.80 -34.50
C ALA A 84 -11.07 -15.44 -34.36
N ALA A 85 -12.33 -15.54 -33.94
CA ALA A 85 -13.13 -14.42 -33.51
C ALA A 85 -12.42 -13.66 -32.38
N ILE A 86 -12.36 -12.34 -32.53
CA ILE A 86 -11.93 -11.39 -31.51
C ILE A 86 -12.73 -11.68 -30.23
N PRO A 87 -12.08 -11.94 -29.07
CA PRO A 87 -12.80 -12.12 -27.83
C PRO A 87 -13.53 -10.81 -27.52
N GLY A 88 -14.87 -10.90 -27.51
CA GLY A 88 -15.73 -9.80 -27.08
C GLY A 88 -15.39 -9.34 -25.66
N PRO A 89 -15.84 -8.13 -25.28
CA PRO A 89 -15.53 -7.54 -23.97
C PRO A 89 -15.91 -8.53 -22.87
N VAL A 90 -14.92 -8.88 -22.05
CA VAL A 90 -15.11 -9.68 -20.84
C VAL A 90 -16.10 -8.93 -19.97
N GLU A 91 -17.33 -9.43 -19.96
CA GLU A 91 -18.39 -9.03 -19.05
C GLU A 91 -17.82 -9.19 -17.64
N VAL A 92 -17.51 -8.07 -16.99
CA VAL A 92 -17.02 -8.05 -15.61
C VAL A 92 -18.16 -8.58 -14.77
N ALA A 93 -18.10 -9.88 -14.48
CA ALA A 93 -19.04 -10.59 -13.63
C ALA A 93 -19.28 -9.73 -12.38
N ALA A 94 -20.50 -9.24 -12.26
CA ALA A 94 -20.97 -8.48 -11.12
C ALA A 94 -20.51 -9.18 -9.85
N ALA A 95 -19.79 -8.44 -8.99
CA ALA A 95 -19.28 -8.96 -7.74
C ALA A 95 -20.41 -9.71 -7.00
N PRO A 96 -20.14 -10.90 -6.43
CA PRO A 96 -21.15 -11.67 -5.74
C PRO A 96 -21.75 -10.80 -4.65
N SER A 97 -23.04 -10.49 -4.79
CA SER A 97 -23.82 -9.77 -3.82
C SER A 97 -23.78 -10.59 -2.53
N VAL A 98 -22.92 -10.21 -1.58
CA VAL A 98 -22.87 -10.84 -0.27
C VAL A 98 -24.25 -10.60 0.36
N PRO A 99 -25.06 -11.64 0.60
CA PRO A 99 -26.37 -11.45 1.21
C PRO A 99 -26.14 -10.88 2.60
N LEU A 100 -26.57 -9.63 2.80
CA LEU A 100 -26.63 -9.01 4.12
C LEU A 100 -27.37 -9.98 5.05
N PRO A 101 -26.81 -10.29 6.24
CA PRO A 101 -27.50 -11.13 7.20
C PRO A 101 -28.83 -10.48 7.52
N ARG A 102 -29.93 -11.15 7.14
CA ARG A 102 -31.28 -10.80 7.58
C ARG A 102 -31.29 -10.96 9.10
N GLN A 103 -31.08 -9.86 9.83
CA GLN A 103 -31.28 -9.87 11.25
C GLN A 103 -32.77 -10.15 11.51
N PRO A 104 -33.12 -11.15 12.34
CA PRO A 104 -34.49 -11.38 12.73
C PRO A 104 -34.95 -10.19 13.58
N LEU A 105 -35.73 -9.30 12.96
CA LEU A 105 -36.55 -8.29 13.65
C LEU A 105 -37.71 -8.99 14.37
N ALA A 106 -37.41 -9.84 15.35
CA ALA A 106 -38.35 -10.19 16.40
C ALA A 106 -38.13 -9.18 17.52
N PHE A 107 -38.53 -7.93 17.26
CA PHE A 107 -38.55 -6.89 18.27
C PHE A 107 -39.76 -7.16 19.16
N ASP A 108 -39.46 -7.63 20.36
CA ASP A 108 -40.40 -7.98 21.42
C ASP A 108 -41.11 -6.70 21.90
N LEU A 109 -42.18 -6.30 21.19
CA LEU A 109 -42.91 -5.04 21.37
C LEU A 109 -43.81 -5.01 22.63
N ASP A 110 -43.98 -6.12 23.33
CA ASP A 110 -44.91 -6.24 24.46
C ASP A 110 -44.27 -6.08 25.83
N ARG A 111 -42.98 -5.69 25.91
CA ARG A 111 -42.40 -5.35 27.22
C ARG A 111 -42.87 -3.95 27.61
N PRO A 112 -43.69 -3.78 28.67
CA PRO A 112 -44.10 -2.47 29.13
C PRO A 112 -42.83 -1.70 29.50
N SER A 113 -42.50 -0.69 28.69
CA SER A 113 -41.38 0.19 28.94
C SER A 113 -41.65 0.86 30.28
N VAL A 114 -41.02 0.34 31.33
CA VAL A 114 -40.93 1.02 32.61
C VAL A 114 -40.38 2.39 32.27
N ARG A 115 -41.22 3.43 32.34
CA ARG A 115 -40.87 4.82 32.08
C ARG A 115 -39.84 5.24 33.13
N ARG A 116 -38.60 4.80 32.97
CA ARG A 116 -37.46 5.30 33.72
C ARG A 116 -37.40 6.77 33.38
N THR A 117 -37.70 7.59 34.37
CA THR A 117 -37.54 9.02 34.21
C THR A 117 -36.08 9.27 33.85
N PRO A 118 -35.77 10.02 32.77
CA PRO A 118 -34.40 10.32 32.42
C PRO A 118 -33.72 10.97 33.63
N ASP A 119 -32.64 10.35 34.09
CA ASP A 119 -31.79 10.88 35.14
C ASP A 119 -30.93 11.99 34.49
N PRO A 120 -30.89 13.22 35.07
CA PRO A 120 -30.12 14.33 34.52
C PRO A 120 -28.64 14.02 34.23
N ARG A 121 -28.06 12.99 34.88
CA ARG A 121 -26.70 12.50 34.55
C ARG A 121 -26.57 12.02 33.11
N TRP A 122 -27.62 11.42 32.54
CA TRP A 122 -27.64 10.91 31.16
C TRP A 122 -27.52 12.03 30.13
N VAL A 123 -28.09 13.21 30.40
CA VAL A 123 -28.00 14.35 29.47
C VAL A 123 -26.56 14.87 29.41
N ASN A 124 -25.85 14.89 30.53
CA ASN A 124 -24.45 15.31 30.58
C ASN A 124 -23.55 14.29 29.86
N GLU A 125 -23.76 12.99 30.09
CA GLU A 125 -23.02 11.91 29.41
C GLU A 125 -23.24 11.96 27.88
N ALA A 126 -24.50 12.02 27.43
CA ALA A 126 -24.82 12.13 26.00
C ALA A 126 -24.22 13.39 25.36
N SER A 127 -24.17 14.51 26.09
CA SER A 127 -23.53 15.74 25.58
C SER A 127 -22.00 15.58 25.42
N GLY A 128 -21.36 14.85 26.34
CA GLY A 128 -19.93 14.56 26.29
C GLY A 128 -19.58 13.64 25.13
N GLU A 129 -20.35 12.56 24.95
CA GLU A 129 -20.19 11.62 23.83
C GLU A 129 -20.38 12.33 22.48
N TYR A 130 -21.41 13.15 22.34
CA TYR A 130 -21.64 13.93 21.12
C TYR A 130 -20.45 14.84 20.78
N VAL A 131 -19.87 15.53 21.77
CA VAL A 131 -18.69 16.39 21.57
C VAL A 131 -17.48 15.56 21.11
N GLN A 132 -17.26 14.39 21.71
CA GLN A 132 -16.18 13.48 21.31
C GLN A 132 -16.37 12.95 19.88
N MET A 133 -17.59 12.54 19.51
CA MET A 133 -17.91 12.06 18.16
C MET A 133 -17.74 13.18 17.13
N ARG A 134 -18.20 14.40 17.43
CA ARG A 134 -18.00 15.56 16.56
C ARG A 134 -16.50 15.85 16.34
N ALA A 135 -15.69 15.77 17.39
CA ALA A 135 -14.24 15.93 17.28
C ALA A 135 -13.60 14.79 16.46
N ALA A 136 -14.05 13.54 16.64
CA ALA A 136 -13.60 12.40 15.83
C ALA A 136 -13.94 12.58 14.34
N THR A 137 -15.15 13.02 14.03
CA THR A 137 -15.59 13.33 12.66
C THR A 137 -14.77 14.45 12.03
N ALA A 138 -14.47 15.52 12.78
CA ALA A 138 -13.59 16.59 12.30
C ALA A 138 -12.18 16.07 11.96
N ARG A 139 -11.60 15.20 12.80
CA ARG A 139 -10.32 14.54 12.51
C ARG A 139 -10.40 13.64 11.28
N ALA A 140 -11.47 12.86 11.14
CA ALA A 140 -11.69 12.01 9.97
C ALA A 140 -11.71 12.84 8.68
N HIS A 141 -12.37 14.01 8.68
CA HIS A 141 -12.35 14.92 7.53
C HIS A 141 -10.93 15.41 7.17
N THR A 142 -10.10 15.71 8.18
CA THR A 142 -8.71 16.11 7.92
C THR A 142 -7.89 14.98 7.30
N VAL A 143 -8.06 13.74 7.79
CA VAL A 143 -7.38 12.55 7.25
C VAL A 143 -7.86 12.25 5.82
N ALA A 144 -9.16 12.35 5.54
CA ALA A 144 -9.68 12.16 4.18
C ALA A 144 -9.13 13.19 3.19
N ARG A 145 -8.98 14.46 3.62
CA ARG A 145 -8.36 15.49 2.79
C ARG A 145 -6.89 15.18 2.51
N GLN A 146 -6.13 14.75 3.52
CA GLN A 146 -4.73 14.36 3.34
C GLN A 146 -4.59 13.16 2.40
N ALA A 147 -5.45 12.14 2.56
CA ALA A 147 -5.46 10.96 1.70
C ALA A 147 -5.77 11.31 0.23
N ARG A 148 -6.70 12.24 0.01
CA ARG A 148 -7.01 12.78 -1.33
C ARG A 148 -5.83 13.51 -1.96
N ASN A 149 -5.16 14.38 -1.22
CA ASN A 149 -3.96 15.06 -1.71
C ASN A 149 -2.88 14.04 -2.09
N HIS A 150 -2.65 13.03 -1.25
CA HIS A 150 -1.67 11.99 -1.52
C HIS A 150 -2.05 11.11 -2.74
N SER A 151 -3.34 10.84 -2.93
CA SER A 151 -3.86 10.15 -4.11
C SER A 151 -3.61 10.96 -5.39
N GLN A 152 -3.82 12.28 -5.34
CA GLN A 152 -3.52 13.19 -6.46
C GLN A 152 -2.02 13.23 -6.78
N GLU A 153 -1.17 13.37 -5.76
CA GLU A 153 0.29 13.32 -5.93
C GLU A 153 0.74 11.97 -6.53
N ALA A 154 0.24 10.85 -6.02
CA ALA A 154 0.60 9.53 -6.54
C ALA A 154 0.13 9.34 -7.99
N SER A 155 -1.01 9.93 -8.38
CA SER A 155 -1.49 9.91 -9.76
C SER A 155 -0.60 10.73 -10.70
N SER A 156 -0.14 11.92 -10.31
CA SER A 156 0.75 12.72 -11.16
C SER A 156 2.13 12.08 -11.34
N VAL A 157 2.63 11.36 -10.31
CA VAL A 157 3.85 10.54 -10.43
C VAL A 157 3.63 9.40 -11.43
N LEU A 158 2.47 8.72 -11.38
CA LEU A 158 2.13 7.68 -12.36
C LEU A 158 2.08 8.22 -13.79
N ASP A 159 1.42 9.35 -14.02
CA ASP A 159 1.31 9.97 -15.35
C ASP A 159 2.70 10.39 -15.90
N THR A 160 3.64 10.74 -15.02
CA THR A 160 5.02 11.06 -15.41
C THR A 160 5.80 9.78 -15.74
N ALA A 161 5.68 8.74 -14.91
CA ALA A 161 6.35 7.46 -15.16
C ALA A 161 5.82 6.76 -16.43
N GLU A 162 4.54 6.90 -16.73
CA GLU A 162 3.93 6.41 -17.97
C GLU A 162 4.53 7.08 -19.21
N ARG A 163 4.61 8.43 -19.21
CA ARG A 163 5.26 9.17 -20.31
C ARG A 163 6.71 8.76 -20.53
N VAL A 164 7.50 8.63 -19.46
CA VAL A 164 8.91 8.18 -19.54
C VAL A 164 9.00 6.75 -20.10
N TYR A 165 8.09 5.85 -19.69
CA TYR A 165 8.05 4.50 -20.22
C TYR A 165 7.68 4.47 -21.71
N GLU A 166 6.70 5.27 -22.14
CA GLU A 166 6.30 5.37 -23.54
C GLU A 166 7.42 5.94 -24.42
N GLU A 167 8.11 6.99 -23.96
CA GLU A 167 9.27 7.59 -24.64
C GLU A 167 10.42 6.58 -24.78
N ALA A 168 10.77 5.88 -23.70
CA ALA A 168 11.81 4.85 -23.73
C ALA A 168 11.46 3.70 -24.69
N ARG A 169 10.17 3.30 -24.73
CA ARG A 169 9.67 2.27 -25.65
C ARG A 169 9.73 2.74 -27.10
N GLN A 170 9.36 4.00 -27.39
CA GLN A 170 9.47 4.59 -28.72
C GLN A 170 10.93 4.67 -29.18
N ALA A 171 11.84 5.18 -28.35
CA ALA A 171 13.26 5.27 -28.67
C ALA A 171 13.88 3.88 -28.95
N HIS A 172 13.49 2.85 -28.19
CA HIS A 172 13.90 1.48 -28.47
C HIS A 172 13.35 0.98 -29.81
N ALA A 173 12.06 1.20 -30.12
CA ALA A 173 11.47 0.83 -31.40
C ALA A 173 12.13 1.56 -32.59
N GLU A 174 12.42 2.86 -32.45
CA GLU A 174 13.14 3.65 -33.44
C GLU A 174 14.57 3.15 -33.65
N SER A 175 15.27 2.74 -32.58
CA SER A 175 16.61 2.16 -32.69
C SER A 175 16.61 0.82 -33.44
N LEU A 176 15.56 0.01 -33.27
CA LEU A 176 15.37 -1.23 -34.04
C LEU A 176 15.06 -0.91 -35.51
N ALA A 177 14.21 0.09 -35.78
CA ALA A 177 13.87 0.50 -37.14
C ALA A 177 15.05 1.16 -37.89
N ALA A 178 15.92 1.86 -37.16
CA ALA A 178 17.13 2.50 -37.69
C ALA A 178 18.33 1.53 -37.82
N THR A 179 18.17 0.27 -37.41
CA THR A 179 19.21 -0.74 -37.56
C THR A 179 19.42 -0.98 -39.06
N PRO A 180 20.63 -0.75 -39.60
CA PRO A 180 20.89 -1.01 -41.01
C PRO A 180 20.60 -2.48 -41.31
N GLU A 181 19.87 -2.73 -42.39
CA GLU A 181 19.63 -4.09 -42.91
C GLU A 181 20.97 -4.85 -42.92
N PRO A 182 21.02 -6.06 -42.35
CA PRO A 182 22.24 -6.85 -42.34
C PRO A 182 22.65 -7.06 -43.79
N VAL A 183 23.73 -6.40 -44.21
CA VAL A 183 24.29 -6.60 -45.54
C VAL A 183 24.58 -8.08 -45.63
N ALA A 184 23.91 -8.79 -46.55
CA ALA A 184 24.08 -10.22 -46.71
C ALA A 184 25.58 -10.49 -46.76
N SER A 185 26.10 -11.17 -45.73
CA SER A 185 27.54 -11.37 -45.58
C SER A 185 28.02 -12.18 -46.78
N HIS A 186 28.53 -11.47 -47.78
CA HIS A 186 29.24 -12.03 -48.92
C HIS A 186 30.71 -12.27 -48.52
N GLY A 187 30.95 -12.68 -47.27
CA GLY A 187 32.24 -13.18 -46.86
C GLY A 187 32.58 -14.36 -47.76
N SER A 188 33.72 -14.25 -48.45
CA SER A 188 34.19 -15.33 -49.30
C SER A 188 34.43 -16.57 -48.43
N ASP A 189 34.37 -17.78 -49.00
CA ASP A 189 34.69 -18.99 -48.24
C ASP A 189 36.11 -18.90 -47.62
N ALA A 190 37.02 -18.15 -48.24
CA ALA A 190 38.33 -17.84 -47.69
C ALA A 190 38.26 -17.03 -46.38
N ASP A 191 37.35 -16.06 -46.25
CA ASP A 191 37.17 -15.29 -45.02
C ASP A 191 36.65 -16.16 -43.87
N ARG A 192 35.81 -17.15 -44.19
CA ARG A 192 35.33 -18.14 -43.21
C ARG A 192 36.44 -19.08 -42.74
N ASP A 193 37.33 -19.46 -43.64
CA ASP A 193 38.48 -20.32 -43.30
C ASP A 193 39.50 -19.55 -42.44
N VAL A 194 39.76 -18.27 -42.73
CA VAL A 194 40.59 -17.41 -41.86
C VAL A 194 39.96 -17.25 -40.48
N ALA A 195 38.64 -17.04 -40.41
CA ALA A 195 37.92 -16.92 -39.15
C ALA A 195 37.99 -18.22 -38.32
N ARG A 196 37.88 -19.39 -38.94
CA ARG A 196 38.08 -20.70 -38.27
C ARG A 196 39.51 -20.88 -37.79
N ALA A 197 40.49 -20.59 -38.63
CA ALA A 197 41.91 -20.74 -38.27
C ALA A 197 42.29 -19.82 -37.09
N ALA A 198 41.80 -18.59 -37.07
CA ALA A 198 41.99 -17.65 -35.97
C ALA A 198 41.34 -18.13 -34.66
N LEU A 199 40.12 -18.69 -34.73
CA LEU A 199 39.43 -19.26 -33.57
C LEU A 199 40.23 -20.45 -32.98
N ASP A 200 40.79 -21.31 -33.83
CA ASP A 200 41.59 -22.44 -33.38
C ASP A 200 42.93 -21.99 -32.77
N ALA A 201 43.58 -20.97 -33.34
CA ALA A 201 44.79 -20.38 -32.74
C ALA A 201 44.50 -19.75 -31.36
N TYR A 202 43.37 -19.08 -31.20
CA TYR A 202 42.92 -18.58 -29.90
C TYR A 202 42.68 -19.70 -28.88
N ARG A 203 42.03 -20.79 -29.28
CA ARG A 203 41.80 -21.96 -28.42
C ARG A 203 43.10 -22.63 -27.95
N ARG A 204 44.16 -22.56 -28.77
CA ARG A 204 45.51 -23.03 -28.40
C ARG A 204 46.30 -22.02 -27.56
N GLY A 205 45.77 -20.80 -27.35
CA GLY A 205 46.45 -19.71 -26.65
C GLY A 205 47.54 -19.02 -27.47
N GLU A 206 47.63 -19.32 -28.78
CA GLU A 206 48.60 -18.74 -29.72
C GLU A 206 48.19 -17.33 -30.18
N LEU A 207 46.91 -17.00 -30.02
CA LEU A 207 46.34 -15.71 -30.39
C LEU A 207 45.67 -15.08 -29.15
N SER A 208 45.89 -13.78 -28.93
CA SER A 208 45.19 -13.07 -27.85
C SER A 208 43.70 -12.87 -28.19
N ALA A 209 42.85 -12.67 -27.16
CA ALA A 209 41.44 -12.37 -27.37
C ALA A 209 41.21 -11.04 -28.12
N GLU A 210 42.17 -10.11 -28.04
CA GLU A 210 42.13 -8.82 -28.73
C GLU A 210 42.48 -8.98 -30.21
N ASP A 211 43.46 -9.82 -30.53
CA ASP A 211 43.87 -10.13 -31.91
C ASP A 211 42.82 -10.98 -32.62
N LEU A 212 42.18 -11.93 -31.92
CA LEU A 212 41.03 -12.65 -32.46
C LEU A 212 39.91 -11.68 -32.85
N ARG A 213 39.61 -10.69 -32.00
CA ARG A 213 38.63 -9.64 -32.30
C ARG A 213 39.03 -8.86 -33.55
N LYS A 214 40.29 -8.42 -33.67
CA LYS A 214 40.78 -7.72 -34.87
C LYS A 214 40.61 -8.55 -36.15
N VAL A 215 40.97 -9.84 -36.12
CA VAL A 215 40.79 -10.73 -37.28
C VAL A 215 39.32 -10.86 -37.61
N TRP A 216 38.47 -11.08 -36.62
CA TRP A 216 37.02 -11.19 -36.82
C TRP A 216 36.41 -9.91 -37.41
N TYR A 217 36.77 -8.74 -36.89
CA TYR A 217 36.34 -7.45 -37.43
C TYR A 217 36.86 -7.21 -38.85
N GLY A 218 38.09 -7.65 -39.15
CA GLY A 218 38.70 -7.52 -40.48
C GLY A 218 38.07 -8.42 -41.54
N THR A 219 37.70 -9.67 -41.20
CA THR A 219 37.21 -10.67 -42.17
C THR A 219 35.70 -10.69 -42.33
N SER A 220 34.93 -10.31 -41.31
CA SER A 220 33.47 -10.36 -41.37
C SER A 220 32.83 -9.19 -42.14
N GLY A 221 33.63 -8.21 -42.58
CA GLY A 221 33.13 -6.97 -43.16
C GLY A 221 32.31 -6.14 -42.16
N TRP A 222 32.59 -6.32 -40.87
CA TRP A 222 31.83 -5.72 -39.79
C TRP A 222 31.98 -4.19 -39.79
N ASP A 223 30.90 -3.50 -40.14
CA ASP A 223 30.86 -2.05 -40.16
C ASP A 223 30.73 -1.51 -38.74
N THR A 224 31.59 -0.55 -38.37
CA THR A 224 31.52 0.20 -37.10
C THR A 224 30.12 0.77 -36.86
N ARG A 225 29.39 1.11 -37.93
CA ARG A 225 27.99 1.59 -37.85
C ARG A 225 27.03 0.53 -37.30
N HIS A 226 27.28 -0.75 -37.57
CA HIS A 226 26.48 -1.85 -37.03
C HIS A 226 26.73 -2.03 -35.53
N ASP A 227 27.99 -1.98 -35.11
CA ASP A 227 28.37 -1.98 -33.68
C ASP A 227 27.74 -0.82 -32.91
N GLU A 228 27.75 0.38 -33.49
CA GLU A 228 27.11 1.55 -32.91
C GLU A 228 25.59 1.44 -32.86
N ALA A 229 24.96 0.84 -33.87
CA ALA A 229 23.53 0.54 -33.87
C ALA A 229 23.18 -0.48 -32.77
N GLU A 230 23.90 -1.60 -32.67
CA GLU A 230 23.70 -2.60 -31.63
C GLU A 230 23.89 -2.03 -30.22
N ARG A 231 24.91 -1.18 -30.02
CA ARG A 231 25.15 -0.53 -28.73
C ARG A 231 23.97 0.37 -28.36
N ARG A 232 23.46 1.18 -29.30
CA ARG A 232 22.27 2.02 -29.08
C ARG A 232 21.04 1.17 -28.74
N ILE A 233 20.80 0.07 -29.45
CA ILE A 233 19.68 -0.85 -29.15
C ILE A 233 19.80 -1.40 -27.72
N ARG A 234 21.00 -1.83 -27.31
CA ARG A 234 21.25 -2.33 -25.95
C ARG A 234 21.01 -1.26 -24.89
N GLU A 235 21.46 -0.03 -25.13
CA GLU A 235 21.25 1.12 -24.24
C GLU A 235 19.77 1.47 -24.12
N HIS A 236 19.05 1.61 -25.24
CA HIS A 236 17.60 1.90 -25.23
C HIS A 236 16.79 0.77 -24.59
N ARG A 237 17.16 -0.49 -24.82
CA ARG A 237 16.52 -1.64 -24.16
C ARG A 237 16.73 -1.61 -22.64
N ALA A 238 17.91 -1.26 -22.17
CA ALA A 238 18.19 -1.11 -20.74
C ALA A 238 17.35 0.03 -20.13
N ALA A 239 17.25 1.16 -20.84
CA ALA A 239 16.40 2.29 -20.44
C ALA A 239 14.91 1.91 -20.39
N GLU A 240 14.40 1.18 -21.37
CA GLU A 240 13.01 0.68 -21.39
C GLU A 240 12.72 -0.23 -20.19
N ILE A 241 13.62 -1.16 -19.86
CA ILE A 241 13.47 -2.06 -18.70
C ILE A 241 13.41 -1.27 -17.40
N HIS A 242 14.28 -0.26 -17.24
CA HIS A 242 14.29 0.60 -16.06
C HIS A 242 12.99 1.40 -15.94
N ALA A 243 12.57 2.09 -17.01
CA ALA A 243 11.34 2.88 -17.04
C ALA A 243 10.10 2.02 -16.77
N ARG A 244 10.06 0.77 -17.27
CA ARG A 244 8.98 -0.18 -16.96
C ARG A 244 8.91 -0.53 -15.48
N GLN A 245 10.05 -0.72 -14.82
CA GLN A 245 10.09 -1.00 -13.39
C GLN A 245 9.56 0.19 -12.59
N GLU A 246 10.00 1.41 -12.93
CA GLU A 246 9.52 2.64 -12.30
C GLU A 246 8.02 2.84 -12.49
N TYR A 247 7.51 2.60 -13.71
CA TYR A 247 6.07 2.62 -14.00
C TYR A 247 5.29 1.66 -13.10
N HIS A 248 5.75 0.41 -12.95
CA HIS A 248 5.07 -0.56 -12.08
C HIS A 248 5.10 -0.16 -10.60
N ILE A 249 6.19 0.44 -10.12
CA ILE A 249 6.28 0.97 -8.75
C ILE A 249 5.29 2.13 -8.58
N ALA A 250 5.25 3.08 -9.52
CA ALA A 250 4.32 4.20 -9.49
C ALA A 250 2.85 3.74 -9.54
N LEU A 251 2.55 2.73 -10.36
CA LEU A 251 1.21 2.15 -10.48
C LEU A 251 0.75 1.51 -9.15
N ALA A 252 1.63 0.77 -8.49
CA ALA A 252 1.34 0.19 -7.18
C ALA A 252 1.08 1.28 -6.12
N ARG A 253 1.90 2.34 -6.11
CA ARG A 253 1.72 3.49 -5.21
C ARG A 253 0.38 4.20 -5.45
N ALA A 254 0.06 4.53 -6.69
CA ALA A 254 -1.21 5.17 -7.06
C ALA A 254 -2.44 4.33 -6.63
N ARG A 255 -2.40 3.01 -6.83
CA ARG A 255 -3.47 2.11 -6.36
C ARG A 255 -3.61 2.12 -4.84
N SER A 256 -2.49 2.07 -4.11
CA SER A 256 -2.52 2.10 -2.65
C SER A 256 -3.05 3.43 -2.10
N ALA A 257 -2.69 4.55 -2.72
CA ALA A 257 -3.15 5.88 -2.33
C ALA A 257 -4.65 6.06 -2.58
N ARG A 258 -5.17 5.59 -3.74
CA ARG A 258 -6.62 5.58 -4.03
C ARG A 258 -7.40 4.72 -3.03
N GLN A 259 -6.84 3.56 -2.64
CA GLN A 259 -7.49 2.73 -1.62
C GLN A 259 -7.54 3.43 -0.25
N ALA A 260 -6.47 4.13 0.13
CA ALA A 260 -6.42 4.90 1.37
C ALA A 260 -7.43 6.07 1.36
N GLU A 261 -7.52 6.79 0.24
CA GLU A 261 -8.55 7.82 0.01
C GLU A 261 -9.96 7.25 0.20
N TYR A 262 -10.27 6.13 -0.48
CA TYR A 262 -11.57 5.48 -0.36
C TYR A 262 -11.91 5.08 1.08
N VAL A 263 -10.98 4.47 1.80
CA VAL A 263 -11.18 4.08 3.21
C VAL A 263 -11.42 5.31 4.09
N ALA A 264 -10.69 6.40 3.88
CA ALA A 264 -10.86 7.62 4.65
C ALA A 264 -12.22 8.30 4.36
N GLU A 265 -12.68 8.30 3.10
CA GLU A 265 -14.01 8.80 2.76
C GLU A 265 -15.14 7.97 3.38
N VAL A 266 -15.02 6.64 3.37
CA VAL A 266 -15.98 5.74 4.02
C VAL A 266 -16.02 6.00 5.53
N ALA A 267 -14.86 6.18 6.17
CA ALA A 267 -14.78 6.51 7.59
C ALA A 267 -15.45 7.86 7.91
N VAL A 268 -15.27 8.88 7.08
CA VAL A 268 -15.95 10.17 7.21
C VAL A 268 -17.48 10.02 7.14
N ARG A 269 -17.99 9.23 6.19
CA ARG A 269 -19.44 8.99 6.06
C ARG A 269 -20.00 8.23 7.26
N ALA A 270 -19.30 7.20 7.71
CA ALA A 270 -19.69 6.39 8.87
C ALA A 270 -19.74 7.24 10.15
N LEU A 271 -18.64 7.93 10.49
CA LEU A 271 -18.57 8.79 11.67
C LEU A 271 -19.54 9.97 11.60
N GLY A 272 -19.77 10.53 10.40
CA GLY A 272 -20.77 11.57 10.18
C GLY A 272 -22.19 11.08 10.48
N ALA A 273 -22.56 9.88 10.03
CA ALA A 273 -23.85 9.27 10.32
C ALA A 273 -24.03 8.98 11.81
N GLU A 274 -23.00 8.44 12.47
CA GLU A 274 -23.01 8.19 13.91
C GLU A 274 -23.10 9.48 14.73
N THR A 275 -22.37 10.53 14.32
CA THR A 275 -22.46 11.86 14.97
C THR A 275 -23.84 12.47 14.82
N ALA A 276 -24.50 12.30 13.66
CA ALA A 276 -25.86 12.77 13.44
C ALA A 276 -26.88 11.99 14.29
N ALA A 277 -26.71 10.67 14.43
CA ALA A 277 -27.53 9.85 15.32
C ALA A 277 -27.39 10.32 16.78
N ALA A 278 -26.16 10.50 17.27
CA ALA A 278 -25.88 11.01 18.61
C ALA A 278 -26.47 12.42 18.84
N ALA A 279 -26.44 13.29 17.82
CA ALA A 279 -27.08 14.61 17.90
C ALA A 279 -28.60 14.52 18.10
N ASN A 280 -29.26 13.61 17.38
CA ASN A 280 -30.71 13.39 17.48
C ASN A 280 -31.10 12.79 18.84
N GLU A 281 -30.28 11.87 19.36
CA GLU A 281 -30.45 11.31 20.71
C GLU A 281 -30.31 12.39 21.78
N LEU A 282 -29.29 13.25 21.67
CA LEU A 282 -29.10 14.38 22.58
C LEU A 282 -30.27 15.37 22.54
N ALA A 283 -30.78 15.69 21.34
CA ALA A 283 -31.96 16.55 21.17
C ALA A 283 -33.21 15.93 21.84
N SER A 284 -33.44 14.63 21.63
CA SER A 284 -34.55 13.89 22.25
C SER A 284 -34.43 13.84 23.79
N ALA A 285 -33.20 13.70 24.31
CA ALA A 285 -32.93 13.77 25.74
C ALA A 285 -33.23 15.16 26.33
N HIS A 286 -32.91 16.23 25.59
CA HIS A 286 -33.28 17.59 25.99
C HIS A 286 -34.80 17.81 26.00
N ASP A 287 -35.52 17.37 24.97
CA ASP A 287 -36.98 17.54 24.90
C ASP A 287 -37.73 16.76 26.00
N THR A 288 -37.29 15.55 26.30
CA THR A 288 -37.84 14.77 27.42
C THR A 288 -37.56 15.45 28.76
N SER A 289 -36.35 16.00 28.97
CA SER A 289 -36.00 16.75 30.19
C SER A 289 -36.84 18.03 30.34
N ARG A 290 -37.09 18.75 29.24
CA ARG A 290 -37.92 19.97 29.19
C ARG A 290 -39.38 19.65 29.51
N THR A 291 -39.91 18.58 28.93
CA THR A 291 -41.29 18.11 29.17
C THR A 291 -41.46 17.69 30.62
N LYS A 292 -40.50 16.94 31.19
CA LYS A 292 -40.49 16.57 32.62
C LYS A 292 -40.46 17.80 33.52
N ARG A 293 -39.61 18.80 33.22
CA ARG A 293 -39.54 20.05 34.00
C ARG A 293 -40.86 20.83 33.94
N LYS A 294 -41.51 20.89 32.78
CA LYS A 294 -42.84 21.52 32.63
C LYS A 294 -43.91 20.77 33.42
N TRP A 295 -43.91 19.43 33.37
CA TRP A 295 -44.83 18.60 34.15
C TRP A 295 -44.63 18.77 35.66
N LEU A 296 -43.38 18.76 36.14
CA LEU A 296 -43.07 19.00 37.55
C LEU A 296 -43.51 20.39 38.03
N ARG A 297 -43.39 21.42 37.19
CA ARG A 297 -43.86 22.78 37.49
C ARG A 297 -45.38 22.86 37.59
N ASN A 298 -46.09 22.09 36.78
CA ASN A 298 -47.55 22.10 36.71
C ASN A 298 -48.20 20.99 37.56
N ARG A 299 -47.42 20.25 38.35
CA ARG A 299 -47.93 19.15 39.16
C ARG A 299 -48.70 19.74 40.35
N PRO A 300 -49.98 19.38 40.56
CA PRO A 300 -50.71 19.80 41.75
C PRO A 300 -50.00 19.25 43.00
N GLU A 301 -49.81 20.11 44.00
CA GLU A 301 -49.20 19.79 45.29
C GLU A 301 -49.81 18.50 45.86
N PRO A 302 -49.02 17.46 46.12
CA PRO A 302 -49.54 16.23 46.72
C PRO A 302 -49.97 16.51 48.15
N THR A 303 -51.28 16.38 48.43
CA THR A 303 -51.82 16.41 49.79
C THR A 303 -51.11 15.37 50.67
N ALA A 304 -50.66 15.79 51.86
CA ALA A 304 -49.57 15.22 52.68
C ALA A 304 -49.70 13.77 53.21
N ALA A 305 -50.58 12.91 52.70
CA ALA A 305 -50.96 11.66 53.40
C ALA A 305 -50.26 10.35 52.97
N ALA A 306 -49.32 10.31 52.00
CA ALA A 306 -48.95 9.03 51.34
C ALA A 306 -47.45 8.67 51.25
N ASN A 307 -46.55 9.21 52.08
CA ASN A 307 -45.13 9.30 51.73
C ASN A 307 -44.10 8.62 52.67
N ASN A 308 -44.30 7.35 53.10
CA ASN A 308 -43.34 6.68 54.03
C ASN A 308 -42.79 5.28 53.62
N GLY A 309 -42.96 4.79 52.38
CA GLY A 309 -42.69 3.36 52.10
C GLY A 309 -41.49 2.93 51.24
N ALA A 310 -41.04 3.70 50.25
CA ALA A 310 -40.49 3.06 49.02
C ALA A 310 -39.05 3.41 48.59
N ASN A 311 -38.23 4.10 49.40
CA ASN A 311 -37.06 4.82 48.85
C ASN A 311 -35.69 4.12 48.87
N ASN A 312 -35.53 2.90 49.38
CA ASN A 312 -34.18 2.34 49.64
C ASN A 312 -33.66 1.27 48.64
N GLY A 313 -34.45 0.83 47.65
CA GLY A 313 -34.08 -0.31 46.79
C GLY A 313 -33.50 0.00 45.41
N ALA A 314 -33.71 1.21 44.86
CA ALA A 314 -33.41 1.50 43.45
C ALA A 314 -32.01 2.06 43.17
N ALA A 315 -31.30 2.55 44.19
CA ALA A 315 -30.02 3.25 44.02
C ALA A 315 -28.82 2.32 43.78
N SER A 316 -28.87 1.06 44.20
CA SER A 316 -27.72 0.13 44.15
C SER A 316 -27.49 -0.52 42.78
N ASN A 317 -28.54 -0.71 41.96
CA ASN A 317 -28.42 -1.43 40.68
C ASN A 317 -28.03 -0.54 39.47
N ALA A 318 -28.06 0.78 39.59
CA ALA A 318 -27.69 1.69 38.50
C ALA A 318 -26.17 1.90 38.38
N ALA A 319 -25.43 1.78 39.49
CA ALA A 319 -23.99 2.03 39.52
C ALA A 319 -23.15 0.92 38.86
N SER A 320 -23.62 -0.33 38.88
CA SER A 320 -22.86 -1.47 38.34
C SER A 320 -22.87 -1.54 36.80
N ASN A 321 -23.97 -1.13 36.16
CA ASN A 321 -24.09 -1.23 34.69
C ASN A 321 -23.37 -0.09 33.93
N GLY A 322 -23.23 1.10 34.54
CA GLY A 322 -22.52 2.23 33.92
C GLY A 322 -21.01 1.99 33.79
N ALA A 323 -20.39 1.32 34.76
CA ALA A 323 -18.96 1.03 34.73
C ALA A 323 -18.55 0.08 33.59
N ALA A 324 -19.39 -0.93 33.28
CA ALA A 324 -19.12 -1.89 32.22
C ALA A 324 -19.25 -1.28 30.81
N SER A 325 -20.23 -0.39 30.61
CA SER A 325 -20.42 0.34 29.34
C SER A 325 -19.21 1.23 29.01
N ASN A 326 -18.71 1.98 30.00
CA ASN A 326 -17.58 2.89 29.82
C ASN A 326 -16.27 2.15 29.52
N ALA A 327 -16.06 0.97 30.09
CA ALA A 327 -14.87 0.17 29.80
C ALA A 327 -14.85 -0.36 28.35
N ALA A 328 -15.99 -0.77 27.81
CA ALA A 328 -16.11 -1.27 26.44
C ALA A 328 -15.88 -0.16 25.40
N SER A 329 -16.48 1.02 25.60
CA SER A 329 -16.29 2.18 24.71
C SER A 329 -14.83 2.66 24.68
N ASN A 330 -14.16 2.70 25.84
CA ASN A 330 -12.75 3.06 25.92
C ASN A 330 -11.82 2.06 25.23
N ALA A 331 -12.12 0.74 25.35
CA ALA A 331 -11.34 -0.30 24.66
C ALA A 331 -11.46 -0.20 23.13
N ALA A 332 -12.66 0.04 22.60
CA ALA A 332 -12.90 0.21 21.17
C ALA A 332 -12.19 1.45 20.60
N SER A 333 -12.25 2.58 21.31
CA SER A 333 -11.62 3.83 20.90
C SER A 333 -10.09 3.73 20.87
N ASN A 334 -9.49 3.04 21.85
CA ASN A 334 -8.05 2.77 21.89
C ASN A 334 -7.60 1.81 20.78
N ALA A 335 -8.38 0.77 20.47
CA ALA A 335 -8.07 -0.15 19.38
C ALA A 335 -8.08 0.56 18.01
N ALA A 336 -9.07 1.43 17.77
CA ALA A 336 -9.16 2.23 16.54
C ALA A 336 -7.99 3.20 16.38
N SER A 337 -7.61 3.92 17.46
CA SER A 337 -6.46 4.83 17.44
C SER A 337 -5.15 4.11 17.16
N ASN A 338 -4.92 2.95 17.79
CA ASN A 338 -3.71 2.15 17.57
C ASN A 338 -3.64 1.60 16.13
N ALA A 339 -4.75 1.16 15.57
CA ALA A 339 -4.80 0.69 14.18
C ALA A 339 -4.48 1.81 13.18
N ALA A 340 -5.02 3.01 13.40
CA ALA A 340 -4.74 4.18 12.57
C ALA A 340 -3.27 4.63 12.65
N SER A 341 -2.71 4.71 13.86
CA SER A 341 -1.28 5.04 14.05
C SER A 341 -0.37 4.01 13.38
N ASN A 342 -0.65 2.71 13.52
CA ASN A 342 0.15 1.66 12.89
C ASN A 342 0.07 1.72 11.36
N ALA A 343 -1.10 1.99 10.79
CA ALA A 343 -1.26 2.16 9.35
C ALA A 343 -0.47 3.37 8.82
N ALA A 344 -0.52 4.50 9.53
CA ALA A 344 0.22 5.71 9.18
C ALA A 344 1.74 5.50 9.28
N SER A 345 2.22 4.87 10.36
CA SER A 345 3.65 4.54 10.51
C SER A 345 4.14 3.61 9.40
N ASN A 346 3.37 2.57 9.04
CA ASN A 346 3.74 1.67 7.96
C ASN A 346 3.77 2.36 6.59
N ALA A 347 2.82 3.27 6.33
CA ALA A 347 2.82 4.07 5.11
C ALA A 347 4.05 5.01 5.06
N ALA A 348 4.38 5.66 6.16
CA ALA A 348 5.55 6.53 6.26
C ALA A 348 6.87 5.75 6.10
N SER A 349 7.01 4.57 6.71
CA SER A 349 8.19 3.72 6.54
C SER A 349 8.37 3.23 5.11
N ASN A 350 7.27 2.93 4.42
CA ASN A 350 7.31 2.53 3.00
C ASN A 350 7.58 3.71 2.05
N ALA A 351 7.18 4.93 2.43
CA ALA A 351 7.47 6.15 1.68
C ALA A 351 8.90 6.67 1.92
N ALA A 352 9.42 6.51 3.13
CA ALA A 352 10.75 6.96 3.54
C ALA A 352 11.87 5.99 3.16
N ALA A 353 11.55 4.79 2.64
CA ALA A 353 12.54 3.97 1.95
C ALA A 353 13.02 4.77 0.73
N PRO A 354 14.18 5.44 0.81
CA PRO A 354 14.65 6.23 -0.31
C PRO A 354 14.92 5.22 -1.40
N ALA A 355 14.35 5.45 -2.57
CA ALA A 355 15.00 5.01 -3.79
C ALA A 355 16.39 5.65 -3.73
N THR A 356 17.35 4.95 -3.14
CA THR A 356 18.77 5.15 -3.38
C THR A 356 19.01 4.70 -4.82
N ALA A 357 18.36 5.41 -5.75
CA ALA A 357 18.87 5.65 -7.07
C ALA A 357 20.20 6.35 -6.82
N ARG A 358 21.22 5.51 -6.68
CA ARG A 358 22.62 5.90 -6.76
C ARG A 358 22.69 6.87 -7.93
N PRO A 359 23.03 8.15 -7.72
CA PRO A 359 23.12 9.09 -8.82
C PRO A 359 24.15 8.48 -9.77
N GLY A 360 23.65 8.00 -10.91
CA GLY A 360 24.48 7.61 -12.02
C GLY A 360 25.35 8.80 -12.30
N THR A 361 26.65 8.59 -12.14
CA THR A 361 27.71 9.48 -12.59
C THR A 361 27.42 9.84 -14.04
N ALA A 362 26.71 10.96 -14.24
CA ALA A 362 26.62 11.61 -15.52
C ALA A 362 28.06 11.94 -15.91
N GLY A 363 28.50 11.33 -17.01
CA GLY A 363 29.79 11.58 -17.60
C GLY A 363 30.00 13.08 -17.75
N SER A 364 31.15 13.50 -17.26
CA SER A 364 31.76 14.80 -17.49
C SER A 364 31.66 15.17 -18.97
N ALA A 365 30.69 16.00 -19.33
CA ALA A 365 30.67 16.68 -20.62
C ALA A 365 31.76 17.74 -20.56
N ALA A 366 32.82 17.49 -21.32
CA ALA A 366 33.93 18.41 -21.53
C ALA A 366 33.39 19.75 -22.03
N THR A 367 33.43 20.76 -21.16
CA THR A 367 33.27 22.16 -21.54
C THR A 367 34.40 22.51 -22.50
N ALA A 368 34.05 22.65 -23.77
CA ALA A 368 34.94 23.12 -24.81
C ALA A 368 35.47 24.51 -24.43
N ARG A 369 36.79 24.58 -24.27
CA ARG A 369 37.55 25.80 -24.02
C ARG A 369 37.51 26.65 -25.30
N PRO A 370 37.05 27.91 -25.28
CA PRO A 370 37.13 28.77 -26.45
C PRO A 370 38.60 29.12 -26.70
N GLY A 371 39.13 28.68 -27.84
CA GLY A 371 40.46 29.02 -28.30
C GLY A 371 40.55 30.53 -28.54
N THR A 372 41.43 31.18 -27.81
CA THR A 372 41.89 32.54 -28.06
C THR A 372 42.58 32.59 -29.43
N ALA A 373 41.94 33.28 -30.38
CA ALA A 373 42.54 33.66 -31.64
C ALA A 373 43.77 34.55 -31.39
N GLY A 374 44.90 34.16 -31.97
CA GLY A 374 46.12 34.94 -31.98
C GLY A 374 45.94 36.21 -32.82
N ALA A 375 46.21 37.35 -32.22
CA ALA A 375 46.46 38.60 -32.91
C ALA A 375 47.94 38.63 -33.32
N THR A 376 48.21 38.42 -34.61
CA THR A 376 49.44 38.86 -35.28
C THR A 376 49.31 40.35 -35.56
N ALA A 377 50.13 41.16 -34.91
CA ALA A 377 50.36 42.56 -35.25
C ALA A 377 51.46 42.66 -36.32
N VAL A 378 51.24 43.59 -37.26
CA VAL A 378 52.22 44.19 -38.17
C VAL A 378 52.90 45.35 -37.46
#